data_AF-A0A661H7Z0-F1
#
_entry.id   AF-A0A661H7Z0-F1
#
_cell.length_a   1.000
_cell.length_b   1.000
_cell.length_c   1.000
_cell.angle_alpha   90.00
_cell.angle_beta   90.00
_cell.angle_gamma   90.00
#
_symmetry.space_group_name_H-M   'P 1'
#
loop_
_entity.id
_entity.type
_entity.pdbx_description
1 polymer ?
#
loop_
_entity_poly.entity_id
_entity_poly.type
_entity_poly.pdbx_seq_one_letter_code
_entity_poly.pdbx_strand_id
1 'polypeptide(L)'
;MLLFASVTASIGGCGCGFDCNNGNNRDATTLLSLGFSDAAPEDLKQVIIEVDSITFRRSGAEDVVVDSFTITELDLIEADTFQIDLLQYRGRNQLLVIDDLEMGRGTYSEILIRVLDGDINLSYVQEADDSVVELNAPAAGLSLPGMTLSADKQQFTVEFSLAQSLRFQASSDSYLLATDGIRVEDNATAASLTGRVDNALFDEVSP
;
A
#
# COMPACT_ATOMS: atom_id res chain seq x y z
N MET A 1 7.60 -18.01 -80.84
CA MET A 1 6.59 -17.18 -81.52
C MET A 1 5.21 -17.61 -81.05
N LEU A 2 4.70 -16.96 -80.01
CA LEU A 2 3.28 -16.60 -79.84
C LEU A 2 3.18 -15.71 -78.60
N LEU A 3 2.41 -14.66 -78.79
CA LEU A 3 2.30 -13.40 -78.05
C LEU A 3 1.00 -13.42 -77.22
N PHE A 4 0.81 -12.40 -76.36
CA PHE A 4 -0.42 -12.00 -75.64
C PHE A 4 -0.64 -12.65 -74.26
N ALA A 5 -1.13 -11.97 -73.22
CA ALA A 5 -1.37 -10.54 -72.97
C ALA A 5 -1.61 -10.38 -71.45
N SER A 6 -1.19 -9.23 -70.90
CA SER A 6 -1.51 -8.81 -69.54
C SER A 6 -2.97 -8.33 -69.46
N VAL A 7 -3.73 -8.82 -68.48
CA VAL A 7 -5.00 -8.20 -68.03
C VAL A 7 -4.99 -8.13 -66.51
N THR A 8 -4.88 -6.90 -66.00
CA THR A 8 -5.23 -6.50 -64.64
C THR A 8 -6.74 -6.52 -64.49
N ALA A 9 -7.26 -7.30 -63.53
CA ALA A 9 -8.64 -7.23 -63.07
C ALA A 9 -8.65 -7.01 -61.55
N SER A 10 -8.83 -5.75 -61.14
CA SER A 10 -9.21 -5.37 -59.79
C SER A 10 -10.70 -5.67 -59.61
N ILE A 11 -11.01 -6.68 -58.80
CA ILE A 11 -12.36 -6.96 -58.34
C ILE A 11 -12.39 -6.58 -56.86
N GLY A 12 -13.04 -5.45 -56.57
CA GLY A 12 -13.51 -5.16 -55.22
C GLY A 12 -14.59 -6.17 -54.84
N GLY A 13 -14.44 -6.76 -53.65
CA GLY A 13 -15.40 -7.69 -53.07
C GLY A 13 -15.18 -7.76 -51.57
N CYS A 14 -16.00 -6.99 -50.85
CA CYS A 14 -16.19 -7.10 -49.41
C CYS A 14 -16.85 -8.46 -49.10
N GLY A 15 -16.32 -9.21 -48.13
CA GLY A 15 -16.77 -10.57 -47.88
C GLY A 15 -16.25 -11.16 -46.57
N CYS A 16 -16.71 -10.59 -45.45
CA CYS A 16 -17.04 -11.23 -44.17
C CYS A 16 -15.98 -12.10 -43.44
N GLY A 17 -15.72 -11.74 -42.17
CA GLY A 17 -15.72 -12.76 -41.11
C GLY A 17 -14.44 -12.97 -40.30
N PHE A 18 -13.65 -11.94 -40.00
CA PHE A 18 -12.74 -11.98 -38.85
C PHE A 18 -13.34 -11.16 -37.71
N ASP A 19 -14.35 -11.74 -37.07
CA ASP A 19 -14.78 -11.32 -35.75
C ASP A 19 -13.83 -11.98 -34.73
N CYS A 20 -12.65 -11.39 -34.59
CA CYS A 20 -11.79 -11.65 -33.44
C CYS A 20 -12.15 -10.65 -32.34
N ASN A 21 -13.42 -10.56 -31.96
CA ASN A 21 -13.80 -9.98 -30.69
C ASN A 21 -13.49 -10.97 -29.57
N ASN A 22 -12.20 -11.20 -29.32
CA ASN A 22 -11.77 -11.68 -28.03
C ASN A 22 -11.56 -10.44 -27.17
N GLY A 23 -12.67 -9.85 -26.72
CA GLY A 23 -12.71 -8.82 -25.68
C GLY A 23 -12.22 -9.40 -24.36
N ASN A 24 -10.95 -9.75 -24.32
CA ASN A 24 -10.23 -9.98 -23.09
C ASN A 24 -10.06 -8.60 -22.45
N ASN A 25 -10.94 -8.28 -21.51
CA ASN A 25 -10.76 -7.21 -20.53
C ASN A 25 -9.56 -7.50 -19.60
N ARG A 26 -8.42 -7.95 -20.16
CA ARG A 26 -7.20 -8.35 -19.45
C ARG A 26 -6.23 -7.18 -19.24
N ASP A 27 -6.52 -6.03 -19.84
CA ASP A 27 -5.67 -4.83 -19.80
C ASP A 27 -6.35 -3.66 -19.07
N ALA A 28 -7.37 -3.93 -18.25
CA ALA A 28 -7.91 -2.87 -17.42
C ALA A 28 -6.89 -2.52 -16.33
N THR A 29 -6.30 -1.33 -16.42
CA THR A 29 -5.37 -0.79 -15.43
C THR A 29 -6.11 0.02 -14.37
N THR A 30 -5.42 0.29 -13.27
CA THR A 30 -5.84 1.16 -12.18
C THR A 30 -4.64 1.95 -11.69
N LEU A 31 -4.88 3.09 -11.08
CA LEU A 31 -3.87 3.84 -10.34
C LEU A 31 -4.02 3.52 -8.86
N LEU A 32 -2.98 2.92 -8.27
CA LEU A 32 -2.89 2.64 -6.85
C LEU A 32 -2.12 3.78 -6.14
N SER A 33 -2.75 4.33 -5.11
CA SER A 33 -2.08 5.14 -4.10
C SER A 33 -2.07 4.38 -2.76
N LEU A 34 -0.92 4.30 -2.10
CA LEU A 34 -0.77 3.65 -0.79
C LEU A 34 -0.18 4.63 0.21
N GLY A 35 -0.83 4.79 1.36
CA GLY A 35 -0.28 5.58 2.47
C GLY A 35 -0.06 4.78 3.73
N PHE A 36 0.85 5.24 4.58
CA PHE A 36 1.16 4.67 5.89
C PHE A 36 0.67 5.60 7.00
N SER A 37 0.08 5.00 8.04
CA SER A 37 -0.52 5.72 9.15
C SER A 37 -0.50 4.85 10.41
N ASP A 38 -0.55 5.50 11.57
CA ASP A 38 -0.68 4.84 12.86
C ASP A 38 -1.57 5.62 13.85
N ALA A 39 -2.06 4.90 14.86
CA ALA A 39 -2.63 5.49 16.07
C ALA A 39 -1.67 5.22 17.24
N ALA A 40 -0.90 6.24 17.60
CA ALA A 40 0.19 6.17 18.57
C ALA A 40 -0.20 5.56 19.93
N PRO A 41 0.67 4.73 20.53
CA PRO A 41 0.62 4.45 21.97
C PRO A 41 1.07 5.69 22.76
N GLU A 42 0.55 5.88 23.97
CA GLU A 42 0.69 7.13 24.74
C GLU A 42 2.10 7.39 25.31
N ASP A 43 3.04 6.43 25.17
CA ASP A 43 4.29 6.42 25.95
C ASP A 43 5.60 6.41 25.12
N LEU A 44 5.55 6.46 23.78
CA LEU A 44 6.74 6.43 22.92
C LEU A 44 7.01 7.80 22.28
N LYS A 45 8.30 8.16 22.14
CA LYS A 45 8.70 9.42 21.49
C LYS A 45 8.75 9.28 19.98
N GLN A 46 9.35 8.20 19.48
CA GLN A 46 9.50 7.93 18.05
C GLN A 46 9.44 6.43 17.79
N VAL A 47 8.90 6.06 16.63
CA VAL A 47 9.00 4.70 16.09
C VAL A 47 9.41 4.81 14.64
N ILE A 48 10.70 4.64 14.40
CA ILE A 48 11.31 4.73 13.07
C ILE A 48 11.36 3.32 12.48
N ILE A 49 10.87 3.20 11.24
CA ILE A 49 11.13 2.03 10.40
C ILE A 49 11.75 2.48 9.08
N GLU A 50 12.70 1.69 8.59
CA GLU A 50 13.23 1.82 7.23
C GLU A 50 12.60 0.79 6.31
N VAL A 51 11.91 1.26 5.29
CA VAL A 51 11.20 0.42 4.33
C VAL A 51 12.08 0.21 3.11
N ASP A 52 12.28 -1.06 2.75
CA ASP A 52 13.11 -1.48 1.62
C ASP A 52 12.28 -1.75 0.37
N SER A 53 11.17 -2.46 0.52
CA SER A 53 10.34 -2.81 -0.63
C SER A 53 8.90 -3.12 -0.23
N ILE A 54 7.98 -2.90 -1.16
CA ILE A 54 6.56 -3.25 -1.04
C ILE A 54 6.21 -4.16 -2.20
N THR A 55 5.83 -5.40 -1.90
CA THR A 55 5.45 -6.41 -2.90
C THR A 55 3.95 -6.68 -2.84
N PHE A 56 3.26 -6.56 -3.97
CA PHE A 56 1.88 -6.95 -4.13
C PHE A 56 1.80 -8.31 -4.81
N ARG A 57 1.43 -9.35 -4.06
CA ARG A 57 1.32 -10.69 -4.64
C ARG A 57 0.05 -10.83 -5.44
N ARG A 58 0.17 -11.09 -6.75
CA ARG A 58 -0.99 -11.11 -7.64
C ARG A 58 -1.55 -12.52 -7.78
N SER A 59 -2.87 -12.67 -7.64
CA SER A 59 -3.52 -13.98 -7.83
C SER A 59 -3.49 -14.38 -9.30
N GLY A 60 -2.67 -15.37 -9.65
CA GLY A 60 -2.63 -15.95 -11.00
C GLY A 60 -1.83 -15.13 -12.04
N ALA A 61 -0.96 -14.23 -11.60
CA ALA A 61 -0.03 -13.47 -12.44
C ALA A 61 1.28 -13.18 -11.65
N GLU A 62 2.23 -12.50 -12.28
CA GLU A 62 3.47 -12.09 -11.62
C GLU A 62 3.21 -11.03 -10.54
N ASP A 63 4.04 -11.09 -9.49
CA ASP A 63 4.00 -10.14 -8.37
C ASP A 63 4.52 -8.77 -8.84
N VAL A 64 3.98 -7.71 -8.23
CA VAL A 64 4.45 -6.34 -8.47
C VAL A 64 5.33 -5.95 -7.30
N VAL A 65 6.61 -5.70 -7.55
CA VAL A 65 7.58 -5.26 -6.54
C VAL A 65 7.84 -3.77 -6.73
N VAL A 66 7.74 -3.01 -5.64
CA VAL A 66 8.11 -1.61 -5.55
C VAL A 66 9.32 -1.51 -4.64
N ASP A 67 10.46 -1.18 -5.21
CA ASP A 67 11.78 -1.08 -4.57
C ASP A 67 12.47 0.26 -4.90
N SER A 68 11.70 1.22 -5.43
CA SER A 68 12.12 2.61 -5.63
C SER A 68 10.96 3.54 -5.33
N PHE A 69 11.22 4.54 -4.49
CA PHE A 69 10.19 5.38 -3.89
C PHE A 69 10.40 6.85 -4.24
N THR A 70 9.32 7.51 -4.66
CA THR A 70 9.26 8.97 -4.83
C THR A 70 8.24 9.51 -3.85
N ILE A 71 8.72 10.10 -2.75
CA ILE A 71 7.88 10.54 -1.61
C ILE A 71 8.10 12.04 -1.42
N THR A 72 7.15 12.82 -1.90
CA THR A 72 7.24 14.30 -1.91
C THR A 72 7.38 14.87 -0.50
N GLU A 73 6.66 14.33 0.48
CA GLU A 73 6.69 14.82 1.87
C GLU A 73 8.04 14.61 2.57
N LEU A 74 8.84 13.64 2.10
CA LEU A 74 10.18 13.36 2.62
C LEU A 74 11.28 13.94 1.71
N ASP A 75 10.92 14.67 0.65
CA ASP A 75 11.85 15.17 -0.38
C ASP A 75 12.69 14.06 -1.02
N LEU A 76 12.08 12.88 -1.24
CA LEU A 76 12.72 11.71 -1.83
C LEU A 76 12.30 11.52 -3.28
N ILE A 77 13.28 11.24 -4.15
CA ILE A 77 13.09 10.99 -5.58
C ILE A 77 13.86 9.72 -5.92
N GLU A 78 13.16 8.71 -6.44
CA GLU A 78 13.71 7.40 -6.84
C GLU A 78 14.67 6.80 -5.79
N ALA A 79 14.33 6.91 -4.51
CA ALA A 79 15.13 6.37 -3.42
C ALA A 79 14.89 4.86 -3.27
N ASP A 80 15.95 4.06 -3.07
CA ASP A 80 15.83 2.61 -2.90
C ASP A 80 15.13 2.24 -1.58
N THR A 81 15.35 3.03 -0.53
CA THR A 81 14.72 2.85 0.79
C THR A 81 14.25 4.20 1.34
N PHE A 82 13.37 4.17 2.34
CA PHE A 82 13.00 5.37 3.08
C PHE A 82 12.72 5.10 4.55
N GLN A 83 13.05 6.07 5.40
CA GLN A 83 12.71 6.04 6.82
C GLN A 83 11.43 6.83 7.09
N ILE A 84 10.61 6.32 8.01
CA ILE A 84 9.38 6.98 8.45
C ILE A 84 9.25 6.88 9.98
N ASP A 85 8.94 8.01 10.62
CA ASP A 85 8.44 8.03 12.01
C ASP A 85 6.94 7.81 12.00
N LEU A 86 6.51 6.59 12.33
CA LEU A 86 5.10 6.21 12.32
C LEU A 86 4.25 7.08 13.25
N LEU A 87 4.82 7.66 14.31
CA LEU A 87 4.08 8.48 15.27
C LEU A 87 3.70 9.86 14.72
N GLN A 88 4.35 10.32 13.64
CA GLN A 88 4.04 11.60 12.98
C GLN A 88 2.78 11.51 12.10
N TYR A 89 2.43 10.31 11.64
CA TYR A 89 1.39 10.12 10.64
C TYR A 89 0.17 9.43 11.25
N ARG A 90 -0.92 10.19 11.45
CA ARG A 90 -2.10 9.71 12.17
C ARG A 90 -3.39 9.91 11.40
N GLY A 91 -4.10 8.82 11.17
CA GLY A 91 -5.41 8.81 10.53
C GLY A 91 -5.38 9.49 9.16
N ARG A 92 -5.95 10.70 9.07
CA ARG A 92 -6.01 11.45 7.79
C ARG A 92 -4.70 12.08 7.36
N ASN A 93 -3.75 12.27 8.29
CA ASN A 93 -2.40 12.74 7.99
C ASN A 93 -1.48 11.54 7.77
N GLN A 94 -1.83 10.68 6.81
CA GLN A 94 -1.00 9.55 6.40
C GLN A 94 0.14 10.01 5.50
N LEU A 95 1.30 9.34 5.56
CA LEU A 95 2.36 9.54 4.57
C LEU A 95 1.99 8.80 3.30
N LEU A 96 1.91 9.48 2.15
CA LEU A 96 1.72 8.80 0.87
C LEU A 96 3.06 8.23 0.36
N VAL A 97 3.21 6.91 0.40
CA VAL A 97 4.46 6.20 0.06
C VAL A 97 4.49 5.69 -1.38
N ILE A 98 3.32 5.46 -1.97
CA ILE A 98 3.13 5.17 -3.40
C ILE A 98 2.05 6.10 -3.91
N ASP A 99 2.35 6.86 -4.98
CA ASP A 99 1.41 7.77 -5.62
C ASP A 99 1.16 7.38 -7.08
N ASP A 100 -0.12 7.10 -7.41
CA ASP A 100 -0.60 6.78 -8.75
C ASP A 100 0.22 5.72 -9.51
N LEU A 101 0.60 4.64 -8.82
CA LEU A 101 1.26 3.49 -9.45
C LEU A 101 0.27 2.75 -10.37
N GLU A 102 0.62 2.63 -11.65
CA GLU A 102 -0.18 1.88 -12.60
C GLU A 102 -0.09 0.37 -12.31
N MET A 103 -1.24 -0.24 -12.00
CA MET A 103 -1.36 -1.66 -11.72
C MET A 103 -2.48 -2.29 -12.54
N GLY A 104 -2.35 -3.57 -12.85
CA GLY A 104 -3.45 -4.31 -13.46
C GLY A 104 -4.60 -4.49 -12.47
N ARG A 105 -5.84 -4.32 -12.90
CA ARG A 105 -7.00 -4.70 -12.09
C ARG A 105 -6.98 -6.19 -11.75
N GLY A 106 -7.58 -6.53 -10.62
CA GLY A 106 -7.68 -7.90 -10.12
C GLY A 106 -7.46 -8.02 -8.63
N THR A 107 -7.30 -9.27 -8.18
CA THR A 107 -7.09 -9.60 -6.77
C THR A 107 -5.62 -9.83 -6.49
N TYR A 108 -5.13 -9.13 -5.46
CA TYR A 108 -3.82 -9.30 -4.88
C TYR A 108 -4.02 -10.04 -3.56
N SER A 109 -3.34 -11.17 -3.38
CA SER A 109 -3.57 -12.06 -2.23
C SER A 109 -2.86 -11.58 -0.96
N GLU A 110 -1.82 -10.76 -1.11
CA GLU A 110 -0.96 -10.31 -0.02
C GLU A 110 -0.31 -8.98 -0.40
N ILE A 111 -0.10 -8.12 0.59
CA ILE A 111 0.84 -7.00 0.52
C ILE A 111 1.97 -7.32 1.48
N LEU A 112 3.20 -7.41 0.98
CA LEU A 112 4.38 -7.73 1.77
C LEU A 112 5.27 -6.49 1.86
N ILE A 113 5.45 -5.96 3.07
CA ILE A 113 6.34 -4.81 3.31
C ILE A 113 7.64 -5.32 3.92
N ARG A 114 8.76 -5.10 3.24
CA ARG A 114 10.09 -5.42 3.77
C ARG A 114 10.63 -4.21 4.52
N VAL A 115 11.02 -4.46 5.78
CA VAL A 115 11.62 -3.47 6.67
C VAL A 115 13.08 -3.87 6.89
N LEU A 116 14.00 -2.92 6.81
CA LEU A 116 15.38 -3.11 7.24
C LEU A 116 15.45 -2.96 8.75
N ASP A 117 15.71 -4.06 9.43
CA ASP A 117 15.65 -4.16 10.88
C ASP A 117 17.01 -4.58 11.48
N GLY A 118 17.07 -4.73 12.80
CA GLY A 118 18.28 -5.22 13.46
C GLY A 118 19.44 -4.21 13.54
N ASP A 119 19.20 -2.95 13.16
CA ASP A 119 20.16 -1.85 13.24
C ASP A 119 19.44 -0.57 13.69
N ILE A 120 19.91 0.00 14.79
CA ILE A 120 19.38 1.25 15.37
C ILE A 120 19.52 2.47 14.45
N ASN A 121 20.34 2.40 13.40
CA ASN A 121 20.44 3.47 12.40
C ASN A 121 19.37 3.35 11.30
N LEU A 122 18.68 2.22 11.21
CA LEU A 122 17.67 1.92 10.19
C LEU A 122 16.26 1.90 10.82
N SER A 123 16.06 1.04 11.83
CA SER A 123 14.77 0.86 12.50
C SER A 123 14.94 0.80 14.01
N TYR A 124 14.23 1.67 14.72
CA TYR A 124 14.35 1.80 16.18
C TYR A 124 13.11 2.42 16.82
N VAL A 125 13.02 2.23 18.14
CA VAL A 125 12.06 2.91 19.01
C VAL A 125 12.83 3.85 19.92
N GLN A 126 12.37 5.08 20.03
CA GLN A 126 12.84 6.00 21.07
C GLN A 126 11.81 6.04 22.20
N GLU A 127 12.23 5.63 23.40
CA GLU A 127 11.37 5.61 24.58
C GLU A 127 11.28 7.00 25.25
N ALA A 128 10.39 7.14 26.23
CA ALA A 128 10.17 8.38 26.96
C ALA A 128 11.44 8.91 27.67
N ASP A 129 12.37 8.05 28.03
CA ASP A 129 13.63 8.39 28.70
C ASP A 129 14.79 8.72 27.73
N ASP A 130 14.49 8.86 26.43
CA ASP A 130 15.45 9.07 25.34
C ASP A 130 16.34 7.86 25.01
N SER A 131 16.10 6.70 25.62
CA SER A 131 16.76 5.47 25.18
C SER A 131 16.32 5.10 23.76
N VAL A 132 17.28 4.64 22.96
CA VAL A 132 17.05 4.16 21.60
C VAL A 132 17.23 2.66 21.61
N VAL A 133 16.17 1.96 21.28
CA VAL A 133 16.08 0.50 21.31
C VAL A 133 15.86 -0.01 19.89
N GLU A 134 16.60 -1.04 19.52
CA GLU A 134 16.49 -1.68 18.21
C GLU A 134 15.07 -2.19 17.93
N LEU A 135 14.60 -2.01 16.70
CA LEU A 135 13.34 -2.56 16.22
C LEU A 135 13.62 -3.70 15.23
N ASN A 136 13.03 -4.85 15.53
CA ASN A 136 13.03 -6.05 14.70
C ASN A 136 11.68 -6.24 14.00
N ALA A 137 11.68 -6.86 12.84
CA ALA A 137 10.51 -7.26 12.08
C ALA A 137 10.63 -8.75 11.67
N PRO A 138 9.57 -9.38 11.15
CA PRO A 138 9.68 -10.73 10.62
C PRO A 138 10.62 -10.75 9.41
N ALA A 139 11.59 -11.69 9.37
CA ALA A 139 12.57 -11.80 8.29
C ALA A 139 11.96 -11.92 6.88
N ALA A 140 10.74 -12.48 6.79
CA ALA A 140 10.01 -12.59 5.53
C ALA A 140 9.42 -11.25 5.05
N GLY A 141 9.28 -10.26 5.95
CA GLY A 141 8.52 -9.02 5.78
C GLY A 141 7.20 -9.04 6.55
N LEU A 142 6.58 -7.87 6.68
CA LEU A 142 5.24 -7.71 7.21
C LEU A 142 4.22 -8.18 6.17
N SER A 143 3.73 -9.40 6.34
CA SER A 143 2.70 -10.01 5.50
C SER A 143 1.31 -9.51 5.89
N LEU A 144 0.72 -8.67 5.06
CA LEU A 144 -0.60 -8.08 5.27
C LEU A 144 -1.68 -8.75 4.38
N PRO A 145 -2.95 -8.69 4.81
CA PRO A 145 -4.05 -9.11 3.95
C PRO A 145 -4.01 -8.43 2.59
N GLY A 146 -4.35 -9.20 1.55
CA GLY A 146 -4.45 -8.70 0.19
C GLY A 146 -5.59 -7.71 -0.04
N MET A 147 -5.72 -7.28 -1.29
CA MET A 147 -6.63 -6.23 -1.73
C MET A 147 -7.19 -6.55 -3.12
N THR A 148 -8.29 -5.89 -3.50
CA THR A 148 -8.86 -6.02 -4.85
C THR A 148 -8.92 -4.67 -5.53
N LEU A 149 -8.32 -4.61 -6.71
CA LEU A 149 -8.29 -3.44 -7.59
C LEU A 149 -9.36 -3.59 -8.68
N SER A 150 -10.40 -2.76 -8.62
CA SER A 150 -11.57 -2.81 -9.51
C SER A 150 -11.98 -1.47 -10.10
N ALA A 151 -11.49 -0.34 -9.56
CA ALA A 151 -11.80 1.01 -10.07
C ALA A 151 -10.63 1.61 -10.89
N ASP A 152 -10.82 2.78 -11.50
CA ASP A 152 -9.78 3.49 -12.28
C ASP A 152 -8.67 4.03 -11.37
N LYS A 153 -9.03 4.48 -10.17
CA LYS A 153 -8.11 4.95 -9.13
C LYS A 153 -8.60 4.42 -7.79
N GLN A 154 -7.69 3.88 -6.98
CA GLN A 154 -8.00 3.45 -5.62
C GLN A 154 -6.87 3.83 -4.67
N GLN A 155 -7.26 4.24 -3.47
CA GLN A 155 -6.35 4.66 -2.43
C GLN A 155 -6.55 3.77 -1.20
N PHE A 156 -5.45 3.25 -0.70
CA PHE A 156 -5.42 2.41 0.49
C PHE A 156 -4.50 3.01 1.55
N THR A 157 -4.76 2.62 2.79
CA THR A 157 -3.93 3.02 3.94
C THR A 157 -3.53 1.79 4.74
N VAL A 158 -2.24 1.64 4.97
CA VAL A 158 -1.69 0.69 5.93
C VAL A 158 -1.70 1.35 7.30
N GLU A 159 -2.55 0.84 8.18
CA GLU A 159 -2.70 1.27 9.56
C GLU A 159 -1.90 0.32 10.46
N PHE A 160 -0.74 0.77 10.92
CA PHE A 160 0.18 -0.06 11.70
C PHE A 160 -0.38 -0.49 13.05
N SER A 161 -1.23 0.34 13.66
CA SER A 161 -1.83 0.10 14.98
C SER A 161 -0.78 -0.34 16.01
N LEU A 162 0.24 0.49 16.24
CA LEU A 162 1.42 0.17 17.06
C LEU A 162 1.08 -0.33 18.46
N ALA A 163 -0.05 0.09 19.04
CA ALA A 163 -0.55 -0.46 20.30
C ALA A 163 -0.78 -1.99 20.29
N GLN A 164 -0.95 -2.60 19.12
CA GLN A 164 -1.17 -4.04 18.93
C GLN A 164 0.02 -4.74 18.26
N SER A 165 0.66 -4.06 17.30
CA SER A 165 1.72 -4.61 16.46
C SER A 165 3.11 -4.48 17.07
N LEU A 166 3.37 -3.45 17.89
CA LEU A 166 4.67 -3.22 18.50
C LEU A 166 4.76 -3.87 19.89
N ARG A 167 5.77 -4.69 20.13
CA ARG A 167 5.96 -5.41 21.40
C ARG A 167 7.42 -5.40 21.83
N PHE A 168 7.67 -5.03 23.08
CA PHE A 168 8.99 -5.16 23.67
C PHE A 168 9.32 -6.62 24.00
N GLN A 169 10.53 -7.07 23.66
CA GLN A 169 11.02 -8.42 23.87
C GLN A 169 12.17 -8.42 24.89
N ALA A 170 11.85 -8.70 26.16
CA ALA A 170 12.83 -8.72 27.25
C ALA A 170 13.97 -9.74 27.06
N SER A 171 13.80 -10.77 26.21
CA SER A 171 14.84 -11.76 25.94
C SER A 171 15.99 -11.23 25.07
N SER A 172 15.70 -10.26 24.21
CA SER A 172 16.64 -9.66 23.26
C SER A 172 16.89 -8.17 23.51
N ASP A 173 16.17 -7.58 24.47
CA ASP A 173 16.23 -6.15 24.79
C ASP A 173 15.93 -5.28 23.55
N SER A 174 14.93 -5.71 22.78
CA SER A 174 14.56 -5.12 21.50
C SER A 174 13.05 -5.03 21.35
N TYR A 175 12.58 -4.17 20.44
CA TYR A 175 11.19 -4.18 19.99
C TYR A 175 11.00 -5.15 18.83
N LEU A 176 9.80 -5.72 18.72
CA LEU A 176 9.32 -6.45 17.56
C LEU A 176 8.09 -5.74 17.01
N LEU A 177 8.14 -5.35 15.73
CA LEU A 177 7.00 -4.95 14.95
C LEU A 177 6.41 -6.18 14.26
N ALA A 178 5.33 -6.72 14.82
CA ALA A 178 4.61 -7.86 14.27
C ALA A 178 3.58 -7.45 13.23
N THR A 179 3.17 -8.38 12.38
CA THR A 179 2.03 -8.20 11.46
C THR A 179 0.69 -8.11 12.18
N ASP A 180 0.62 -8.66 13.40
CA ASP A 180 -0.60 -8.69 14.20
C ASP A 180 -1.07 -7.27 14.52
N GLY A 181 -2.27 -6.91 14.09
CA GLY A 181 -2.87 -5.59 14.33
C GLY A 181 -2.67 -4.60 13.19
N ILE A 182 -1.73 -4.85 12.27
CA ILE A 182 -1.60 -4.06 11.04
C ILE A 182 -2.77 -4.39 10.11
N ARG A 183 -3.42 -3.37 9.56
CA ARG A 183 -4.57 -3.51 8.65
C ARG A 183 -4.42 -2.65 7.41
N VAL A 184 -5.05 -3.09 6.33
CA VAL A 184 -5.10 -2.37 5.05
C VAL A 184 -6.53 -1.87 4.87
N GLU A 185 -6.70 -0.56 4.86
CA GLU A 185 -7.99 0.11 4.74
C GLU A 185 -8.18 0.62 3.30
N ASP A 186 -9.37 0.39 2.73
CA ASP A 186 -9.78 1.03 1.47
C ASP A 186 -10.46 2.37 1.77
N ASN A 187 -9.81 3.47 1.38
CA ASN A 187 -10.26 4.81 1.71
C ASN A 187 -11.58 5.19 1.04
N ALA A 188 -11.97 4.51 -0.05
CA ALA A 188 -13.29 4.70 -0.66
C ALA A 188 -14.42 4.10 0.17
N THR A 189 -14.14 3.06 0.97
CA THR A 189 -15.12 2.35 1.81
C THR A 189 -15.08 2.75 3.27
N ALA A 190 -13.98 3.36 3.73
CA ALA A 190 -13.78 3.87 5.10
C ALA A 190 -14.66 5.09 5.47
N ALA A 191 -15.83 5.21 4.83
CA ALA A 191 -16.77 6.31 4.95
C ALA A 191 -17.02 6.69 6.41
N SER A 192 -16.79 7.96 6.71
CA SER A 192 -16.92 8.60 8.01
C SER A 192 -18.23 8.26 8.72
N LEU A 193 -18.15 7.75 9.95
CA LEU A 193 -19.27 7.69 10.87
C LEU A 193 -19.53 9.11 11.42
N THR A 194 -20.53 9.81 10.86
CA THR A 194 -21.05 11.05 11.45
C THR A 194 -22.16 10.72 12.44
N GLY A 195 -21.87 10.81 13.73
CA GLY A 195 -22.88 10.74 14.79
C GLY A 195 -23.41 12.13 15.12
N ARG A 196 -24.73 12.28 15.20
CA ARG A 196 -25.37 13.49 15.73
C ARG A 196 -25.66 13.22 17.20
N VAL A 197 -24.95 13.90 18.10
CA VAL A 197 -25.26 13.85 19.54
C VAL A 197 -26.55 14.64 19.75
N ASP A 198 -27.56 14.01 20.37
CA ASP A 198 -28.82 14.67 20.68
C ASP A 198 -28.62 15.63 21.86
N ASN A 199 -29.00 16.89 21.71
CA ASN A 199 -28.83 17.91 22.74
C ASN A 199 -29.61 17.58 24.03
N ALA A 200 -30.63 16.72 23.94
CA ALA A 200 -31.42 16.27 25.09
C ALA A 200 -30.60 15.46 26.13
N LEU A 201 -29.42 14.94 25.77
CA LEU A 201 -28.53 14.23 26.71
C LEU A 201 -27.77 15.17 27.66
N PHE A 202 -27.82 16.49 27.44
CA PHE A 202 -27.16 17.49 28.30
C PHE A 202 -28.08 18.12 29.35
N ASP A 203 -29.38 17.78 29.37
CA ASP A 203 -30.39 18.47 30.20
C ASP A 203 -30.76 17.75 31.52
N GLU A 204 -30.11 16.64 31.90
CA GLU A 204 -30.46 15.89 33.12
C GLU A 204 -29.55 16.09 34.35
N VAL A 205 -28.70 17.12 34.37
CA VAL A 205 -28.01 17.55 35.61
C VAL A 205 -28.28 19.01 35.91
N SER A 206 -29.41 19.25 36.57
CA SER A 206 -29.62 20.50 37.31
C SER A 206 -28.72 20.49 38.56
N PRO A 207 -28.07 21.62 38.90
CA PRO A 207 -27.20 21.74 40.08
C PRO A 207 -27.95 21.61 41.41
#